data_AF-A0A939XLL7-F1
#
_entry.id   AF-A0A939XLL7-F1
#
_cell.length_a   1.000
_cell.length_b   1.000
_cell.length_c   1.000
_cell.angle_alpha   90.00
_cell.angle_beta   90.00
_cell.angle_gamma   90.00
#
_symmetry.space_group_name_H-M   'P 1'
#
loop_
_entity.id
_entity.type
_entity.pdbx_description
1 polymer ?
#
loop_
_entity_poly.entity_id
_entity_poly.type
_entity_poly.pdbx_seq_one_letter_code
_entity_poly.pdbx_strand_id
1 'polypeptide(L)'
;LKYIFMNNADYNENSREILVHEMAHISYRHSIDLIFIDLACCAQWFNPAVWLFRRELCAVHEFQADSVVLASGFNAKKYQTLLIKKAAGRNWNSVANSLNHSNLKKRITMMSIQKKSASAAFKALLPVAVAALCAVTFADCNPQKESMLNPVADHNWAHTFSTDSDNSTPAIRVRDANGQETTLSNALGANAVYILDGERVENFDNVPSESIASIQVYKGAAASKWTSDPDAGVMMITTKKAEAASMDDELFYVVEEMPEFPGGDLALRKYLAENVRYPQEAKDNNEQGSAYVKFTVDKTGKVTEPTIVKGTGSDALDEEAIRVVSTIPDFTPGRQRGQNVAVSLTVPIRFQLETIETPNGNQASGIMIIGE
;
A
#
# COMPACT_ATOMS: atom_id res chain seq x y z
N LEU A 1 42.26 -7.82 -2.40
CA LEU A 1 42.10 -8.50 -1.09
C LEU A 1 42.32 -9.99 -1.31
N LYS A 2 43.24 -10.64 -0.58
CA LYS A 2 43.66 -12.06 -0.80
C LYS A 2 43.41 -12.98 0.43
N TYR A 3 42.71 -12.50 1.45
CA TYR A 3 42.51 -13.22 2.71
C TYR A 3 41.03 -13.39 2.98
N ILE A 4 40.62 -14.61 3.34
CA ILE A 4 39.26 -14.95 3.77
C ILE A 4 39.36 -15.26 5.27
N PHE A 5 38.62 -14.53 6.10
CA PHE A 5 38.55 -14.79 7.53
C PHE A 5 37.29 -15.61 7.84
N MET A 6 37.45 -16.77 8.49
CA MET A 6 36.35 -17.65 8.88
C MET A 6 36.45 -18.05 10.35
N ASN A 7 35.30 -18.24 10.99
CA ASN A 7 35.23 -18.80 12.32
C ASN A 7 35.71 -20.28 12.29
N ASN A 8 36.51 -20.68 13.27
CA ASN A 8 37.05 -22.03 13.38
C ASN A 8 35.95 -23.11 13.43
N ALA A 9 34.83 -22.83 14.11
CA ALA A 9 33.69 -23.75 14.16
C ALA A 9 33.06 -23.97 12.77
N ASP A 10 32.86 -22.90 12.00
CA ASP A 10 32.28 -22.96 10.66
C ASP A 10 33.22 -23.61 9.64
N TYR A 11 34.54 -23.42 9.83
CA TYR A 11 35.57 -24.05 9.02
C TYR A 11 35.59 -25.58 9.18
N ASN A 12 35.35 -26.09 10.39
CA ASN A 12 35.38 -27.53 10.67
C ASN A 12 34.10 -28.25 10.23
N GLU A 13 32.93 -27.62 10.31
CA GLU A 13 31.65 -28.27 9.98
C GLU A 13 31.24 -28.20 8.51
N ASN A 14 31.37 -27.04 7.85
CA ASN A 14 30.77 -26.80 6.52
C ASN A 14 31.63 -25.86 5.65
N SER A 15 32.95 -26.05 5.67
CA SER A 15 33.89 -25.13 5.04
C SER A 15 33.73 -24.98 3.53
N ARG A 16 33.45 -26.05 2.79
CA ARG A 16 33.59 -26.01 1.32
C ARG A 16 32.54 -25.15 0.63
N GLU A 17 31.27 -25.30 1.01
CA GLU A 17 30.18 -24.51 0.43
C GLU A 17 30.35 -23.02 0.73
N ILE A 18 30.71 -22.68 1.96
CA ILE A 18 30.91 -21.29 2.39
C ILE A 18 32.18 -20.71 1.75
N LEU A 19 33.28 -21.47 1.67
CA LEU A 19 34.52 -21.00 1.04
C LEU A 19 34.32 -20.64 -0.43
N VAL A 20 33.55 -21.45 -1.17
CA VAL A 20 33.23 -21.16 -2.58
C VAL A 20 32.37 -19.89 -2.70
N HIS A 21 31.43 -19.69 -1.77
CA HIS A 21 30.65 -18.46 -1.68
C HIS A 21 31.54 -17.22 -1.43
N GLU A 22 32.37 -17.25 -0.39
CA GLU A 22 33.28 -16.13 -0.07
C GLU A 22 34.31 -15.87 -1.19
N MET A 23 34.78 -16.93 -1.85
CA MET A 23 35.67 -16.81 -3.01
C MET A 23 34.98 -16.13 -4.20
N ALA A 24 33.67 -16.33 -4.38
CA ALA A 24 32.91 -15.66 -5.42
C ALA A 24 32.85 -14.14 -5.20
N HIS A 25 32.70 -13.67 -3.96
CA HIS A 25 32.77 -12.23 -3.64
C HIS A 25 34.12 -11.61 -4.00
N ILE A 26 35.21 -12.36 -3.79
CA ILE A 26 36.56 -11.90 -4.16
C ILE A 26 36.72 -11.89 -5.68
N SER A 27 36.27 -12.95 -6.36
CA SER A 27 36.42 -13.13 -7.81
C SER A 27 35.65 -12.08 -8.59
N TYR A 28 34.41 -11.77 -8.19
CA TYR A 28 33.58 -10.73 -8.80
C TYR A 28 33.85 -9.32 -8.26
N ARG A 29 34.79 -9.16 -7.33
CA ARG A 29 35.20 -7.86 -6.78
C ARG A 29 34.05 -7.04 -6.17
N HIS A 30 33.07 -7.71 -5.56
CA HIS A 30 31.89 -7.07 -4.95
C HIS A 30 32.24 -5.95 -3.95
N SER A 31 33.40 -6.04 -3.29
CA SER A 31 33.91 -5.00 -2.38
C SER A 31 34.11 -3.64 -3.05
N ILE A 32 34.47 -3.59 -4.34
CA ILE A 32 34.69 -2.32 -5.06
C ILE A 32 33.36 -1.66 -5.39
N ASP A 33 32.39 -2.45 -5.83
CA ASP A 33 31.03 -1.99 -6.11
C ASP A 33 30.39 -1.38 -4.85
N LEU A 34 30.61 -2.00 -3.68
CA LEU A 34 30.14 -1.48 -2.39
C LEU A 34 30.78 -0.12 -2.05
N ILE A 35 32.09 0.02 -2.26
CA ILE A 35 32.78 1.32 -2.06
C ILE A 35 32.23 2.39 -3.00
N PHE A 36 31.98 2.03 -4.27
CA PHE A 36 31.46 2.96 -5.26
C PHE A 36 30.03 3.42 -4.91
N ILE A 37 29.14 2.50 -4.52
CA ILE A 37 27.77 2.87 -4.14
C ILE A 37 27.74 3.63 -2.81
N ASP A 38 28.62 3.33 -1.85
CA ASP A 38 28.73 4.10 -0.61
C ASP A 38 29.18 5.55 -0.91
N LEU A 39 30.14 5.73 -1.83
CA LEU A 39 30.54 7.07 -2.30
C LEU A 39 29.39 7.79 -3.02
N ALA A 40 28.61 7.09 -3.84
CA ALA A 40 27.43 7.64 -4.49
C ALA A 40 26.33 7.99 -3.46
N CYS A 41 26.14 7.20 -2.41
CA CYS A 41 25.25 7.53 -1.29
C CYS A 41 25.71 8.80 -0.56
N CYS A 42 27.02 8.99 -0.36
CA CYS A 42 27.54 10.25 0.20
C CYS A 42 27.28 11.45 -0.73
N ALA A 43 27.51 11.28 -2.04
CA ALA A 43 27.30 12.34 -3.02
C ALA A 43 25.82 12.69 -3.24
N GLN A 44 24.94 11.68 -3.18
CA GLN A 44 23.49 11.79 -3.43
C GLN A 44 22.68 11.46 -2.18
N TRP A 45 23.13 11.90 -1.00
CA TRP A 45 22.51 11.55 0.29
C TRP A 45 21.02 11.90 0.38
N PHE A 46 20.58 12.94 -0.34
CA PHE A 46 19.19 13.39 -0.39
C PHE A 46 18.30 12.57 -1.34
N ASN A 47 18.87 11.74 -2.23
CA ASN A 47 18.09 10.97 -3.20
C ASN A 47 17.73 9.59 -2.64
N PRO A 48 16.46 9.30 -2.27
CA PRO A 48 16.07 7.99 -1.73
C PRO A 48 16.35 6.82 -2.69
N ALA A 49 16.44 7.08 -4.01
CA ALA A 49 16.70 6.04 -5.00
C ALA A 49 18.11 5.43 -4.85
N VAL A 50 19.12 6.19 -4.42
CA VAL A 50 20.49 5.66 -4.27
C VAL A 50 20.56 4.65 -3.12
N TRP A 51 19.80 4.90 -2.05
CA TRP A 51 19.68 4.01 -0.90
C TRP A 51 18.96 2.70 -1.26
N LEU A 52 17.92 2.78 -2.10
CA LEU A 52 17.26 1.60 -2.65
C LEU A 52 18.18 0.82 -3.58
N PHE A 53 18.92 1.50 -4.46
CA PHE A 53 19.87 0.87 -5.36
C PHE A 53 20.96 0.12 -4.59
N ARG A 54 21.51 0.73 -3.52
CA ARG A 54 22.46 0.06 -2.62
C ARG A 54 21.91 -1.25 -2.06
N ARG A 55 20.65 -1.25 -1.60
CA ARG A 55 20.00 -2.45 -1.05
C ARG A 55 19.88 -3.56 -2.09
N GLU A 56 19.44 -3.23 -3.31
CA GLU A 56 19.27 -4.22 -4.37
C GLU A 56 20.61 -4.71 -4.94
N LEU A 57 21.64 -3.86 -4.99
CA LEU A 57 22.99 -4.24 -5.41
C LEU A 57 23.57 -5.32 -4.48
N CYS A 58 23.45 -5.14 -3.16
CA CYS A 58 23.85 -6.17 -2.19
C CYS A 58 23.09 -7.49 -2.41
N ALA A 59 21.78 -7.43 -2.69
CA ALA A 59 21.00 -8.62 -2.96
C ALA A 59 21.48 -9.36 -4.22
N VAL A 60 21.82 -8.61 -5.29
CA VAL A 60 22.38 -9.17 -6.52
C VAL A 60 23.73 -9.85 -6.26
N HIS A 61 24.62 -9.24 -5.47
CA HIS A 61 25.91 -9.83 -5.10
C HIS A 61 25.74 -11.17 -4.37
N GLU A 62 24.80 -11.25 -3.42
CA GLU A 62 24.46 -12.51 -2.73
C GLU A 62 23.95 -13.57 -3.72
N PHE A 63 23.08 -13.20 -4.67
CA PHE A 63 22.57 -14.13 -5.69
C PHE A 63 23.67 -14.62 -6.64
N GLN A 64 24.60 -13.75 -7.02
CA GLN A 64 25.74 -14.13 -7.85
C GLN A 64 26.65 -15.11 -7.12
N ALA A 65 26.98 -14.83 -5.86
CA ALA A 65 27.78 -15.72 -5.04
C ALA A 65 27.09 -17.09 -4.83
N ASP A 66 25.80 -17.09 -4.52
CA ASP A 66 24.99 -18.32 -4.40
C ASP A 66 24.95 -19.12 -5.72
N SER A 67 24.88 -18.44 -6.86
CA SER A 67 24.87 -19.09 -8.17
C SER A 67 26.17 -19.83 -8.49
N VAL A 68 27.33 -19.31 -8.03
CA VAL A 68 28.63 -19.95 -8.20
C VAL A 68 28.73 -21.22 -7.35
N VAL A 69 28.18 -21.21 -6.13
CA VAL A 69 28.11 -22.40 -5.28
C VAL A 69 27.30 -23.50 -5.97
N LEU A 70 26.12 -23.17 -6.50
CA LEU A 70 25.28 -24.13 -7.22
C LEU A 70 25.96 -24.63 -8.51
N ALA A 71 26.64 -23.74 -9.25
CA ALA A 71 27.37 -24.10 -10.46
C ALA A 71 28.59 -25.00 -10.18
N SER A 72 29.17 -24.90 -8.98
CA SER A 72 30.29 -25.74 -8.54
C SER A 72 29.88 -27.18 -8.21
N GLY A 73 28.60 -27.54 -8.37
CA GLY A 73 28.08 -28.91 -8.24
C GLY A 73 27.59 -29.29 -6.84
N PHE A 74 27.48 -28.34 -5.92
CA PHE A 74 26.94 -28.59 -4.58
C PHE A 74 25.40 -28.76 -4.61
N ASN A 75 24.87 -29.60 -3.71
CA ASN A 75 23.44 -29.85 -3.62
C ASN A 75 22.71 -28.60 -3.08
N ALA A 76 21.77 -28.08 -3.87
CA ALA A 76 20.98 -26.89 -3.53
C ALA A 76 20.25 -27.01 -2.18
N LYS A 77 19.64 -28.16 -1.88
CA LYS A 77 18.91 -28.37 -0.61
C LYS A 77 19.85 -28.35 0.59
N LYS A 78 21.00 -29.00 0.49
CA LYS A 78 22.01 -29.00 1.56
C LYS A 78 22.52 -27.58 1.84
N TYR A 79 22.78 -26.82 0.78
CA TYR A 79 23.22 -25.44 0.88
C TYR A 79 22.13 -24.52 1.47
N GLN A 80 20.87 -24.67 1.08
CA GLN A 80 19.75 -23.94 1.65
C GLN A 80 19.62 -24.18 3.16
N THR A 81 19.68 -25.44 3.61
CA THR A 81 19.63 -25.77 5.04
C THR A 81 20.83 -25.21 5.79
N LEU A 82 22.01 -25.18 5.16
CA LEU A 82 23.20 -24.54 5.73
C LEU A 82 23.00 -23.04 5.93
N LEU A 83 22.44 -22.34 4.93
CA LEU A 83 22.13 -20.91 5.03
C LEU A 83 21.09 -20.63 6.11
N ILE A 84 20.06 -21.48 6.23
CA ILE A 84 19.05 -21.39 7.30
C ILE A 84 19.71 -21.60 8.67
N LYS A 85 20.54 -22.64 8.83
CA LYS A 85 21.27 -22.91 10.09
C LYS A 85 22.19 -21.75 10.46
N LYS A 86 22.86 -21.12 9.48
CA LYS A 86 23.73 -19.96 9.67
C LYS A 86 22.95 -18.70 10.05
N ALA A 87 21.82 -18.44 9.38
CA ALA A 87 20.95 -17.31 9.69
C ALA A 87 20.22 -17.46 11.03
N ALA A 88 19.93 -18.70 11.45
CA ALA A 88 19.28 -19.03 12.72
C ALA A 88 20.25 -19.10 13.93
N GLY A 89 21.50 -18.63 13.78
CA GLY A 89 22.57 -18.83 14.75
C GLY A 89 22.32 -18.27 16.17
N ARG A 90 22.34 -19.20 17.14
CA ARG A 90 22.64 -19.12 18.61
C ARG A 90 21.90 -18.17 19.56
N ASN A 91 21.06 -17.25 19.14
CA ASN A 91 20.22 -16.46 20.06
C ASN A 91 18.75 -16.50 19.65
N TRP A 92 18.00 -17.47 20.16
CA TRP A 92 16.54 -17.51 20.09
C TRP A 92 15.86 -16.43 20.97
N ASN A 93 16.65 -15.65 21.72
CA ASN A 93 16.20 -14.65 22.69
C ASN A 93 16.59 -13.21 22.34
N SER A 94 16.54 -12.82 21.06
CA SER A 94 16.61 -11.41 20.67
C SER A 94 15.26 -10.95 20.14
N VAL A 95 14.45 -10.35 21.03
CA VAL A 95 13.15 -9.69 20.76
C VAL A 95 13.34 -8.35 20.01
N ALA A 96 14.47 -8.17 19.32
CA ALA A 96 14.78 -6.97 18.56
C ALA A 96 15.15 -7.37 17.13
N ASN A 97 14.13 -7.34 16.26
CA ASN A 97 14.23 -7.01 14.84
C ASN A 97 15.33 -7.74 14.03
N SER A 98 15.43 -9.07 14.14
CA SER A 98 16.54 -9.85 13.58
C SER A 98 16.15 -10.78 12.44
N LEU A 99 15.00 -10.56 11.82
CA LEU A 99 14.62 -11.30 10.63
C LEU A 99 14.39 -10.32 9.50
N ASN A 100 15.50 -10.07 8.82
CA ASN A 100 15.56 -9.62 7.44
C ASN A 100 14.96 -10.71 6.52
N HIS A 101 13.70 -11.12 6.78
CA HIS A 101 12.99 -12.23 6.16
C HIS A 101 12.90 -12.08 4.65
N SER A 102 13.00 -10.85 4.12
CA SER A 102 12.99 -10.61 2.69
C SER A 102 14.25 -11.15 2.00
N ASN A 103 15.45 -10.99 2.58
CA ASN A 103 16.70 -11.29 1.88
C ASN A 103 17.03 -12.79 1.86
N LEU A 104 16.90 -13.50 2.99
CA LEU A 104 17.14 -14.96 3.02
C LEU A 104 16.08 -15.71 2.20
N LYS A 105 14.81 -15.31 2.31
CA LYS A 105 13.74 -15.87 1.48
C LYS A 105 14.02 -15.65 0.01
N LYS A 106 14.40 -14.42 -0.41
CA LYS A 106 14.77 -14.13 -1.80
C LYS A 106 15.93 -15.01 -2.29
N ARG A 107 16.97 -15.23 -1.47
CA ARG A 107 18.10 -16.12 -1.81
C ARG A 107 17.65 -17.57 -2.03
N ILE A 108 16.89 -18.14 -1.08
CA ILE A 108 16.36 -19.51 -1.17
C ILE A 108 15.44 -19.65 -2.39
N THR A 109 14.54 -18.68 -2.59
CA THR A 109 13.64 -18.62 -3.74
C THR A 109 14.43 -18.59 -5.05
N MET A 110 15.43 -17.73 -5.20
CA MET A 110 16.26 -17.66 -6.41
C MET A 110 17.04 -18.94 -6.69
N MET A 111 17.46 -19.68 -5.66
CA MET A 111 18.08 -21.01 -5.83
C MET A 111 17.09 -22.09 -6.29
N SER A 112 15.80 -21.91 -6.01
CA SER A 112 14.73 -22.87 -6.35
C SER A 112 14.09 -22.60 -7.71
N ILE A 113 14.22 -21.38 -8.25
CA ILE A 113 13.67 -21.00 -9.55
C ILE A 113 14.57 -21.58 -10.65
N GLN A 114 14.02 -22.47 -11.48
CA GLN A 114 14.70 -22.97 -12.67
C GLN A 114 14.91 -21.84 -13.68
N LYS A 115 16.12 -21.75 -14.26
CA LYS A 115 16.48 -20.73 -15.25
C LYS A 115 15.53 -20.81 -16.45
N LYS A 116 14.57 -19.88 -16.54
CA LYS A 116 13.85 -19.64 -17.78
C LYS A 116 14.80 -18.98 -18.78
N SER A 117 14.66 -19.38 -20.05
CA SER A 117 15.51 -18.97 -21.17
C SER A 117 15.70 -17.45 -21.24
N ALA A 118 16.95 -17.01 -21.35
CA ALA A 118 17.34 -15.61 -21.53
C ALA A 118 16.69 -14.94 -22.76
N SER A 119 16.18 -15.73 -23.71
CA SER A 119 15.48 -15.22 -24.89
C SER A 119 14.12 -14.60 -24.60
N ALA A 120 13.48 -14.91 -23.47
CA ALA A 120 12.21 -14.30 -23.08
C ALA A 120 12.39 -12.89 -22.49
N ALA A 121 13.46 -12.68 -21.71
CA ALA A 121 13.76 -11.39 -21.09
C ALA A 121 14.27 -10.35 -22.10
N PHE A 122 15.10 -10.76 -23.06
CA PHE A 122 15.57 -9.86 -24.13
C PHE A 122 14.42 -9.37 -25.03
N LYS A 123 13.42 -10.24 -25.28
CA LYS A 123 12.20 -9.87 -26.03
C LYS A 123 11.32 -8.86 -25.28
N ALA A 124 11.37 -8.84 -23.95
CA ALA A 124 10.62 -7.87 -23.13
C ALA A 124 11.33 -6.51 -23.02
N LEU A 125 12.65 -6.45 -23.24
CA LEU A 125 13.43 -5.21 -23.23
C LEU A 125 13.39 -4.45 -24.57
N LEU A 126 13.20 -5.18 -25.67
CA LEU A 126 13.05 -4.61 -27.01
C LEU A 126 11.95 -3.52 -27.10
N PRO A 127 10.71 -3.72 -26.61
CA PRO A 127 9.68 -2.69 -26.67
C PRO A 127 10.00 -1.47 -25.79
N VAL A 128 10.70 -1.64 -24.67
CA VAL A 128 11.11 -0.52 -23.80
C VAL A 128 12.20 0.33 -24.47
N ALA A 129 13.17 -0.31 -25.11
CA ALA A 129 14.21 0.38 -25.87
C ALA A 129 13.63 1.11 -27.10
N VAL A 130 12.66 0.49 -27.79
CA VAL A 130 11.94 1.11 -28.91
C VAL A 130 11.09 2.30 -28.43
N ALA A 131 10.37 2.18 -27.32
CA ALA A 131 9.58 3.28 -26.75
C ALA A 131 10.45 4.47 -26.31
N ALA A 132 11.62 4.20 -25.70
CA ALA A 132 12.58 5.23 -25.33
C ALA A 132 13.18 5.92 -26.57
N LEU A 133 13.51 5.16 -27.61
CA LEU A 133 13.98 5.71 -28.88
C LEU A 133 12.90 6.58 -29.54
N CYS A 134 11.65 6.11 -29.56
CA CYS A 134 10.51 6.88 -30.07
C CYS A 134 10.33 8.20 -29.28
N ALA A 135 10.36 8.16 -27.95
CA ALA A 135 10.23 9.35 -27.12
C ALA A 135 11.34 10.38 -27.39
N VAL A 136 12.56 9.93 -27.70
CA VAL A 136 13.68 10.82 -28.06
C VAL A 136 13.54 11.36 -29.49
N THR A 137 13.01 10.58 -30.44
CA THR A 137 12.75 11.07 -31.81
C THR A 137 11.54 12.00 -31.92
N PHE A 138 10.59 11.93 -30.98
CA PHE A 138 9.47 12.88 -30.87
C PHE A 138 9.83 14.13 -30.05
N ALA A 139 11.01 14.16 -29.43
CA ALA A 139 11.43 15.28 -28.60
C ALA A 139 12.07 16.45 -29.38
N ASP A 140 12.31 16.35 -30.70
CA ASP A 140 12.69 17.52 -31.50
C ASP A 140 12.56 17.33 -33.04
N CYS A 141 11.58 18.02 -33.66
CA CYS A 141 11.55 18.63 -35.00
C CYS A 141 10.09 19.12 -35.25
N ASN A 142 9.70 20.37 -35.52
CA ASN A 142 10.32 21.65 -35.88
C ASN A 142 9.24 22.75 -35.67
N PRO A 143 9.56 24.05 -35.48
CA PRO A 143 8.58 25.12 -35.46
C PRO A 143 8.19 25.51 -36.89
N GLN A 144 6.91 25.34 -37.26
CA GLN A 144 6.36 26.02 -38.42
C GLN A 144 5.63 27.29 -37.97
N LYS A 145 6.25 28.43 -38.31
CA LYS A 145 5.51 29.66 -38.59
C LYS A 145 4.95 29.53 -40.01
N GLU A 146 3.65 29.28 -40.12
CA GLU A 146 2.86 29.84 -41.21
C GLU A 146 1.64 30.55 -40.63
N SER A 147 1.70 31.87 -40.76
CA SER A 147 0.60 32.81 -40.67
C SER A 147 -0.51 32.40 -41.64
N MET A 148 -1.75 32.47 -41.18
CA MET A 148 -2.95 33.05 -41.83
C MET A 148 -4.19 32.26 -41.38
N LEU A 149 -4.85 32.69 -40.30
CA LEU A 149 -6.29 32.98 -40.23
C LEU A 149 -6.64 33.48 -38.81
N ASN A 150 -6.83 34.80 -38.73
CA ASN A 150 -7.44 35.60 -37.64
C ASN A 150 -7.11 35.25 -36.17
N PRO A 151 -6.33 36.09 -35.47
CA PRO A 151 -6.43 36.14 -34.02
C PRO A 151 -7.74 36.87 -33.69
N VAL A 152 -8.80 36.12 -33.39
CA VAL A 152 -9.87 36.67 -32.56
C VAL A 152 -9.30 36.70 -31.15
N ALA A 153 -8.96 37.91 -30.72
CA ALA A 153 -8.48 38.20 -29.40
C ALA A 153 -9.62 38.04 -28.39
N ASP A 154 -9.87 36.82 -27.90
CA ASP A 154 -10.75 36.59 -26.76
C ASP A 154 -9.90 36.18 -25.55
N HIS A 155 -9.31 37.18 -24.89
CA HIS A 155 -8.85 37.04 -23.51
C HIS A 155 -10.07 37.17 -22.59
N ASN A 156 -10.88 36.10 -22.48
CA ASN A 156 -11.88 36.00 -21.42
C ASN A 156 -11.17 35.64 -20.11
N TRP A 157 -10.78 36.66 -19.35
CA TRP A 157 -10.34 36.49 -17.97
C TRP A 157 -11.57 36.31 -17.07
N ALA A 158 -11.73 35.11 -16.50
CA ALA A 158 -12.74 34.89 -15.46
C ALA A 158 -12.24 35.53 -14.16
N HIS A 159 -12.99 36.47 -13.59
CA HIS A 159 -12.65 37.11 -12.31
C HIS A 159 -13.70 36.75 -11.26
N THR A 160 -13.21 36.38 -10.08
CA THR A 160 -14.07 36.18 -8.90
C THR A 160 -14.08 37.49 -8.12
N PHE A 161 -15.23 38.16 -8.02
CA PHE A 161 -15.38 39.31 -7.12
C PHE A 161 -15.73 38.79 -5.73
N SER A 162 -14.93 39.17 -4.74
CA SER A 162 -15.33 39.06 -3.33
C SER A 162 -16.09 40.33 -2.96
N THR A 163 -17.19 40.10 -2.26
CA THR A 163 -18.14 41.03 -1.64
C THR A 163 -17.68 42.49 -1.49
N ASP A 164 -18.24 43.38 -2.30
CA ASP A 164 -18.62 44.72 -1.80
C ASP A 164 -19.82 44.56 -0.85
N SER A 165 -19.97 45.51 0.07
CA SER A 165 -20.76 45.47 1.31
C SER A 165 -22.28 45.26 1.22
N ASP A 166 -22.81 44.83 0.09
CA ASP A 166 -24.22 44.53 -0.07
C ASP A 166 -24.42 43.01 -0.14
N ASN A 167 -25.38 42.52 0.64
CA ASN A 167 -25.71 41.13 0.98
C ASN A 167 -26.01 40.18 -0.22
N SER A 168 -25.12 40.12 -1.21
CA SER A 168 -25.27 39.38 -2.46
C SER A 168 -24.24 38.26 -2.53
N THR A 169 -24.70 37.07 -2.91
CA THR A 169 -23.91 35.84 -3.03
C THR A 169 -22.73 35.98 -4.02
N PRO A 170 -21.55 35.39 -3.73
CA PRO A 170 -20.42 35.46 -4.64
C PRO A 170 -20.68 34.61 -5.90
N ALA A 171 -20.83 35.25 -7.06
CA ALA A 171 -21.01 34.60 -8.36
C ALA A 171 -19.78 34.78 -9.26
N ILE A 172 -19.40 33.73 -10.00
CA ILE A 172 -18.31 33.80 -10.98
C ILE A 172 -18.81 34.59 -12.20
N ARG A 173 -18.15 35.71 -12.50
CA ARG A 173 -18.49 36.58 -13.64
C ARG A 173 -17.46 36.45 -14.76
N VAL A 174 -17.96 36.46 -15.99
CA VAL A 174 -17.18 36.44 -17.22
C VAL A 174 -17.46 37.75 -17.96
N ARG A 175 -16.40 38.39 -18.45
CA ARG A 175 -16.51 39.58 -19.29
C ARG A 175 -16.43 39.16 -20.75
N ASP A 176 -17.38 39.60 -21.57
CA ASP A 176 -17.37 39.37 -23.01
C ASP A 176 -16.38 40.30 -23.73
N ALA A 177 -16.18 40.07 -25.03
CA ALA A 177 -15.29 40.88 -25.87
C ALA A 177 -15.70 42.36 -25.99
N ASN A 178 -16.96 42.69 -25.66
CA ASN A 178 -17.50 44.05 -25.66
C ASN A 178 -17.40 44.73 -24.27
N GLY A 179 -16.86 44.03 -23.27
CA GLY A 179 -16.75 44.50 -21.91
C GLY A 179 -18.01 44.37 -21.06
N GLN A 180 -19.09 43.74 -21.56
CA GLN A 180 -20.27 43.42 -20.77
C GLN A 180 -20.00 42.21 -19.88
N GLU A 181 -20.44 42.29 -18.63
CA GLU A 181 -20.28 41.23 -17.63
C GLU A 181 -21.52 40.34 -17.58
N THR A 182 -21.31 39.03 -17.59
CA THR A 182 -22.35 38.02 -17.44
C THR A 182 -21.92 36.97 -16.43
N THR A 183 -22.87 36.17 -15.92
CA THR A 183 -22.56 35.02 -15.05
C THR A 183 -21.99 33.87 -15.88
N LEU A 184 -21.15 33.04 -15.28
CA LEU A 184 -20.56 31.87 -15.95
C LEU A 184 -21.63 30.91 -16.50
N SER A 185 -22.74 30.76 -15.79
CA SER A 185 -23.92 29.98 -16.20
C SER A 185 -24.51 30.45 -17.55
N ASN A 186 -24.56 31.77 -17.75
CA ASN A 186 -25.07 32.38 -18.98
C ASN A 186 -24.01 32.42 -20.10
N ALA A 187 -22.72 32.50 -19.75
CA ALA A 187 -21.62 32.51 -20.71
C ALA A 187 -21.38 31.15 -21.40
N LEU A 188 -21.68 30.04 -20.71
CA LEU A 188 -21.46 28.68 -21.21
C LEU A 188 -22.49 28.22 -22.27
N GLY A 189 -23.52 29.03 -22.54
CA GLY A 189 -24.53 28.79 -23.58
C GLY A 189 -25.57 27.72 -23.21
N ALA A 190 -26.62 27.59 -24.04
CA ALA A 190 -27.80 26.75 -23.77
C ALA A 190 -27.54 25.22 -23.75
N ASN A 191 -26.35 24.77 -24.15
CA ASN A 191 -26.00 23.35 -24.26
C ASN A 191 -25.18 22.83 -23.06
N ALA A 192 -24.93 23.65 -22.04
CA ALA A 192 -24.27 23.19 -20.81
C ALA A 192 -25.32 22.65 -19.83
N VAL A 193 -25.08 21.44 -19.30
CA VAL A 193 -25.91 20.83 -18.25
C VAL A 193 -25.18 20.94 -16.92
N TYR A 194 -25.84 21.55 -15.93
CA TYR A 194 -25.30 21.71 -14.59
C TYR A 194 -25.87 20.67 -13.65
N ILE A 195 -25.02 20.09 -12.81
CA ILE A 195 -25.41 19.13 -11.79
C ILE A 195 -24.80 19.60 -10.47
N LEU A 196 -25.65 19.77 -9.46
CA LEU A 196 -25.25 20.15 -8.11
C LEU A 196 -25.59 18.98 -7.19
N ASP A 197 -24.58 18.44 -6.50
CA ASP A 197 -24.76 17.37 -5.50
C ASP A 197 -25.51 16.13 -6.05
N GLY A 198 -25.35 15.87 -7.35
CA GLY A 198 -25.98 14.74 -8.06
C GLY A 198 -27.34 15.05 -8.71
N GLU A 199 -27.91 16.23 -8.46
CA GLU A 199 -29.19 16.67 -9.04
C GLU A 199 -28.99 17.70 -10.15
N ARG A 200 -29.80 17.62 -11.21
CA ARG A 200 -29.72 18.56 -12.34
C ARG A 200 -30.29 19.91 -11.91
N VAL A 201 -29.51 20.97 -12.12
CA VAL A 201 -29.89 22.35 -11.81
C VAL A 201 -29.86 23.23 -13.06
N GLU A 202 -30.66 24.28 -13.08
CA GLU A 202 -30.70 25.24 -14.20
C GLU A 202 -29.52 26.22 -14.15
N ASN A 203 -29.07 26.59 -12.94
CA ASN A 203 -27.91 27.45 -12.71
C ASN A 203 -27.26 27.10 -11.37
N PHE A 204 -26.06 27.63 -11.14
CA PHE A 204 -25.27 27.44 -9.91
C PHE A 204 -24.84 28.77 -9.29
N ASP A 205 -25.43 29.89 -9.70
CA ASP A 205 -25.00 31.25 -9.34
C ASP A 205 -25.17 31.56 -7.85
N ASN A 206 -26.03 30.81 -7.15
CA ASN A 206 -26.29 30.96 -5.72
C ASN A 206 -25.44 30.04 -4.83
N VAL A 207 -24.51 29.26 -5.40
CA VAL A 207 -23.64 28.37 -4.63
C VAL A 207 -22.45 29.17 -4.09
N PRO A 208 -22.29 29.33 -2.76
CA PRO A 208 -21.15 30.04 -2.20
C PRO A 208 -19.85 29.35 -2.59
N SER A 209 -18.85 30.11 -3.04
CA SER A 209 -17.55 29.56 -3.45
C SER A 209 -16.85 28.76 -2.34
N GLU A 210 -17.04 29.13 -1.09
CA GLU A 210 -16.49 28.45 0.09
C GLU A 210 -17.10 27.06 0.35
N SER A 211 -18.31 26.80 -0.15
CA SER A 211 -19.02 25.53 0.06
C SER A 211 -18.71 24.50 -1.03
N ILE A 212 -18.10 24.92 -2.13
CA ILE A 212 -17.70 24.03 -3.23
C ILE A 212 -16.50 23.19 -2.79
N ALA A 213 -16.64 21.86 -2.93
CA ALA A 213 -15.53 20.93 -2.72
C ALA A 213 -14.79 20.63 -4.02
N SER A 214 -15.53 20.31 -5.09
CA SER A 214 -14.93 20.02 -6.39
C SER A 214 -15.85 20.39 -7.54
N ILE A 215 -15.23 20.63 -8.70
CA ILE A 215 -15.91 20.89 -9.97
C ILE A 215 -15.32 19.94 -11.01
N GLN A 216 -16.16 19.17 -11.68
CA GLN A 216 -15.76 18.20 -12.71
C GLN A 216 -16.52 18.49 -14.00
N VAL A 217 -15.81 18.43 -15.14
CA VAL A 217 -16.39 18.69 -16.46
C VAL A 217 -16.31 17.43 -17.29
N TYR A 218 -17.46 16.94 -17.75
CA TYR A 218 -17.61 15.78 -18.60
C TYR A 218 -18.01 16.20 -20.02
N LYS A 219 -17.42 15.56 -21.02
CA LYS A 219 -17.71 15.77 -22.45
C LYS A 219 -17.83 14.44 -23.18
N GLY A 220 -18.57 14.41 -24.28
CA GLY A 220 -18.74 13.24 -25.14
C GLY A 220 -19.29 12.03 -24.38
N ALA A 221 -18.68 10.85 -24.57
CA ALA A 221 -19.17 9.60 -23.98
C ALA A 221 -19.32 9.64 -22.45
N ALA A 222 -18.47 10.39 -21.73
CA ALA A 222 -18.56 10.51 -20.27
C ALA A 222 -19.76 11.36 -19.80
N ALA A 223 -20.26 12.27 -20.65
CA ALA A 223 -21.43 13.10 -20.37
C ALA A 223 -22.75 12.31 -20.53
N SER A 224 -22.75 11.23 -21.31
CA SER A 224 -23.94 10.42 -21.62
C SER A 224 -24.65 9.82 -20.40
N LYS A 225 -23.95 9.68 -19.27
CA LYS A 225 -24.53 9.25 -17.99
C LYS A 225 -25.57 10.25 -17.46
N TRP A 226 -25.43 11.52 -17.80
CA TRP A 226 -26.17 12.62 -17.19
C TRP A 226 -26.96 13.47 -18.18
N THR A 227 -26.65 13.38 -19.46
CA THR A 227 -27.40 14.05 -20.53
C THR A 227 -27.56 13.13 -21.72
N SER A 228 -28.72 13.20 -22.37
CA SER A 228 -29.00 12.45 -23.62
C SER A 228 -28.51 13.18 -24.87
N ASP A 229 -28.08 14.43 -24.73
CA ASP A 229 -27.54 15.24 -25.81
C ASP A 229 -26.02 14.96 -25.96
N PRO A 230 -25.56 14.42 -27.11
CA PRO A 230 -24.17 14.06 -27.33
C PRO A 230 -23.23 15.28 -27.44
N ASP A 231 -23.77 16.46 -27.77
CA ASP A 231 -22.99 17.70 -27.94
C ASP A 231 -22.99 18.56 -26.67
N ALA A 232 -23.78 18.17 -25.65
CA ALA A 232 -23.85 18.87 -24.38
C ALA A 232 -22.67 18.53 -23.45
N GLY A 233 -22.05 19.56 -22.89
CA GLY A 233 -21.07 19.43 -21.81
C GLY A 233 -21.76 19.38 -20.45
N VAL A 234 -21.32 18.48 -19.57
CA VAL A 234 -21.87 18.36 -18.21
C VAL A 234 -20.87 18.91 -17.20
N MET A 235 -21.30 19.85 -16.36
CA MET A 235 -20.51 20.37 -15.25
C MET A 235 -21.13 19.89 -13.94
N MET A 236 -20.38 19.03 -13.23
CA MET A 236 -20.75 18.52 -11.91
C MET A 236 -20.06 19.37 -10.84
N ILE A 237 -20.85 19.94 -9.96
CA ILE A 237 -20.42 20.71 -8.80
C ILE A 237 -20.81 19.90 -7.57
N THR A 238 -19.84 19.58 -6.73
CA THR A 238 -20.07 18.87 -5.47
C THR A 238 -19.72 19.80 -4.32
N THR A 239 -20.67 20.00 -3.40
CA THR A 239 -20.47 20.78 -2.18
C THR A 239 -19.77 19.95 -1.11
N LYS A 240 -19.06 20.61 -0.18
CA LYS A 240 -18.41 19.96 0.98
C LYS A 240 -19.41 19.18 1.83
N LYS A 241 -20.65 19.66 1.91
CA LYS A 241 -21.74 18.98 2.65
C LYS A 241 -22.14 17.69 1.96
N ALA A 242 -22.35 17.72 0.65
CA ALA A 242 -22.72 16.52 -0.11
C ALA A 242 -21.55 15.53 -0.23
N GLU A 243 -20.31 16.02 -0.37
CA GLU A 243 -19.12 15.15 -0.35
C GLU A 243 -19.00 14.43 1.01
N ALA A 244 -19.13 15.15 2.13
CA ALA A 244 -19.15 14.55 3.47
C ALA A 244 -20.31 13.53 3.62
N ALA A 245 -21.51 13.85 3.11
CA ALA A 245 -22.64 12.93 3.14
C ALA A 245 -22.45 11.68 2.26
N SER A 246 -21.69 11.77 1.17
CA SER A 246 -21.37 10.60 0.33
C SER A 246 -20.29 9.71 0.95
N MET A 247 -19.30 10.31 1.63
CA MET A 247 -18.27 9.58 2.39
C MET A 247 -18.86 8.90 3.63
N ASP A 248 -20.02 9.36 4.10
CA ASP A 248 -20.68 8.84 5.29
C ASP A 248 -21.16 7.40 5.14
N ASP A 249 -21.43 6.95 3.91
CA ASP A 249 -21.96 5.63 3.54
C ASP A 249 -20.92 4.73 2.85
N GLU A 250 -19.71 5.24 2.59
CA GLU A 250 -18.63 4.47 1.99
C GLU A 250 -17.85 3.68 3.05
N LEU A 251 -17.87 2.34 2.92
CA LEU A 251 -17.01 1.43 3.68
C LEU A 251 -15.60 1.43 3.09
N PHE A 252 -14.63 1.95 3.84
CA PHE A 252 -13.24 1.97 3.42
C PHE A 252 -12.49 0.73 3.92
N TYR A 253 -11.59 0.20 3.09
CA TYR A 253 -10.64 -0.87 3.47
C TYR A 253 -9.23 -0.33 3.71
N VAL A 254 -8.91 0.80 3.09
CA VAL A 254 -7.62 1.49 3.20
C VAL A 254 -7.91 2.99 3.20
N VAL A 255 -7.35 3.68 4.18
CA VAL A 255 -7.48 5.13 4.36
C VAL A 255 -6.10 5.75 4.63
N GLU A 256 -6.02 7.08 4.55
CA GLU A 256 -4.80 7.84 4.83
C GLU A 256 -4.29 7.62 6.26
N GLU A 257 -5.18 7.67 7.25
CA GLU A 257 -4.88 7.36 8.65
C GLU A 257 -5.75 6.18 9.10
N MET A 258 -5.13 5.02 9.33
CA MET A 258 -5.85 3.80 9.75
C MET A 258 -6.37 3.93 11.19
N PRO A 259 -7.51 3.30 11.53
CA PRO A 259 -7.97 3.27 12.90
C PRO A 259 -6.96 2.55 13.81
N GLU A 260 -6.74 3.09 15.00
CA GLU A 260 -5.73 2.58 15.94
C GLU A 260 -6.36 2.26 17.30
N PHE A 261 -6.07 1.07 17.83
CA PHE A 261 -6.52 0.67 19.17
C PHE A 261 -5.80 1.51 20.25
N PRO A 262 -6.42 1.85 21.39
CA PRO A 262 -5.73 2.55 22.46
C PRO A 262 -4.49 1.79 22.95
N GLY A 263 -3.30 2.33 22.67
CA GLY A 263 -2.02 1.67 22.96
C GLY A 263 -1.46 0.83 21.81
N GLY A 264 -2.03 0.95 20.61
CA GLY A 264 -1.57 0.32 19.37
C GLY A 264 -1.86 -1.18 19.29
N ASP A 265 -1.29 -1.81 18.26
CA ASP A 265 -1.51 -3.22 17.94
C ASP A 265 -1.12 -4.17 19.08
N LEU A 266 -0.06 -3.85 19.83
CA LEU A 266 0.39 -4.68 20.95
C LEU A 266 -0.64 -4.70 22.08
N ALA A 267 -1.25 -3.55 22.40
CA ALA A 267 -2.29 -3.46 23.41
C ALA A 267 -3.55 -4.20 22.98
N LEU A 268 -3.91 -4.15 21.69
CA LEU A 268 -5.01 -4.91 21.13
C LEU A 268 -4.79 -6.42 21.32
N ARG A 269 -3.61 -6.91 20.94
CA ARG A 269 -3.27 -8.34 21.09
C ARG A 269 -3.32 -8.79 22.55
N LYS A 270 -2.78 -7.97 23.46
CA LYS A 270 -2.82 -8.23 24.89
C LYS A 270 -4.27 -8.28 25.41
N TYR A 271 -5.09 -7.32 25.01
CA TYR A 271 -6.50 -7.28 25.37
C TYR A 271 -7.24 -8.54 24.90
N LEU A 272 -7.03 -8.96 23.66
CA LEU A 272 -7.62 -10.20 23.13
C LEU A 272 -7.15 -11.41 23.94
N ALA A 273 -5.86 -11.52 24.22
CA ALA A 273 -5.32 -12.63 25.00
C ALA A 273 -5.91 -12.71 26.43
N GLU A 274 -6.19 -11.58 27.08
CA GLU A 274 -6.74 -11.52 28.43
C GLU A 274 -8.26 -11.74 28.49
N ASN A 275 -8.99 -11.39 27.42
CA ASN A 275 -10.46 -11.40 27.41
C ASN A 275 -11.09 -12.58 26.66
N VAL A 276 -10.30 -13.33 25.89
CA VAL A 276 -10.76 -14.56 25.24
C VAL A 276 -10.90 -15.68 26.27
N ARG A 277 -12.02 -16.37 26.19
CA ARG A 277 -12.42 -17.50 27.02
C ARG A 277 -12.56 -18.72 26.16
N TYR A 278 -11.68 -19.68 26.36
CA TYR A 278 -11.74 -20.93 25.61
C TYR A 278 -12.95 -21.76 26.07
N PRO A 279 -13.97 -21.99 25.21
CA PRO A 279 -15.17 -22.76 25.56
C PRO A 279 -14.82 -24.18 26.00
N GLN A 280 -15.50 -24.69 27.03
CA GLN A 280 -15.17 -26.00 27.60
C GLN A 280 -15.41 -27.14 26.61
N GLU A 281 -16.46 -27.06 25.80
CA GLU A 281 -16.76 -28.02 24.72
C GLU A 281 -15.58 -28.16 23.74
N ALA A 282 -15.03 -27.04 23.28
CA ALA A 282 -13.88 -27.03 22.38
C ALA A 282 -12.60 -27.57 23.07
N LYS A 283 -12.46 -27.38 24.39
CA LYS A 283 -11.34 -27.98 25.16
C LYS A 283 -11.46 -29.49 25.23
N ASP A 284 -12.64 -29.99 25.57
CA ASP A 284 -12.89 -31.42 25.76
C ASP A 284 -12.69 -32.18 24.44
N ASN A 285 -13.03 -31.55 23.31
CA ASN A 285 -12.84 -32.09 21.97
C ASN A 285 -11.44 -31.84 21.38
N ASN A 286 -10.54 -31.16 22.10
CA ASN A 286 -9.20 -30.75 21.63
C ASN A 286 -9.24 -29.94 20.31
N GLU A 287 -10.31 -29.18 20.09
CA GLU A 287 -10.51 -28.37 18.90
C GLU A 287 -9.60 -27.14 18.98
N GLN A 288 -8.84 -26.86 17.93
CA GLN A 288 -7.92 -25.72 17.85
C GLN A 288 -8.02 -25.08 16.46
N GLY A 289 -7.65 -23.81 16.33
CA GLY A 289 -7.71 -23.15 15.03
C GLY A 289 -7.39 -21.67 15.06
N SER A 290 -7.59 -21.00 13.93
CA SER A 290 -7.45 -19.55 13.83
C SER A 290 -8.69 -18.95 13.19
N ALA A 291 -9.42 -18.15 13.97
CA ALA A 291 -10.52 -17.34 13.51
C ALA A 291 -9.98 -16.04 12.91
N TYR A 292 -10.51 -15.61 11.78
CA TYR A 292 -10.29 -14.28 11.24
C TYR A 292 -11.61 -13.54 11.33
N VAL A 293 -11.66 -12.57 12.23
CA VAL A 293 -12.86 -11.78 12.48
C VAL A 293 -12.71 -10.44 11.79
N LYS A 294 -13.62 -10.17 10.85
CA LYS A 294 -13.77 -8.87 10.20
C LYS A 294 -14.78 -8.05 10.98
N PHE A 295 -14.47 -6.79 11.22
CA PHE A 295 -15.37 -5.84 11.87
C PHE A 295 -15.17 -4.45 11.27
N THR A 296 -16.11 -3.55 11.55
CA THR A 296 -16.04 -2.16 11.11
C THR A 296 -15.79 -1.27 12.31
N VAL A 297 -14.82 -0.36 12.20
CA VAL A 297 -14.64 0.74 13.14
C VAL A 297 -15.38 1.94 12.57
N ASP A 298 -16.39 2.42 13.28
CA ASP A 298 -17.18 3.57 12.86
C ASP A 298 -16.44 4.91 13.06
N LYS A 299 -17.09 6.02 12.68
CA LYS A 299 -16.52 7.38 12.78
C LYS A 299 -16.29 7.86 14.23
N THR A 300 -16.90 7.18 15.19
CA THR A 300 -16.75 7.43 16.63
C THR A 300 -15.67 6.54 17.24
N GLY A 301 -15.15 5.57 16.49
CA GLY A 301 -14.20 4.58 16.98
C GLY A 301 -14.85 3.29 17.49
N LYS A 302 -16.17 3.14 17.41
CA LYS A 302 -16.85 1.94 17.90
C LYS A 302 -16.75 0.80 16.92
N VAL A 303 -16.55 -0.40 17.45
CA VAL A 303 -16.58 -1.64 16.68
C VAL A 303 -18.04 -2.04 16.43
N THR A 304 -18.38 -2.27 15.17
CA THR A 304 -19.69 -2.73 14.71
C THR A 304 -19.53 -3.92 13.76
N GLU A 305 -20.59 -4.72 13.64
CA GLU A 305 -20.70 -5.83 12.67
C GLU A 305 -19.54 -6.85 12.66
N PRO A 306 -19.13 -7.42 13.81
CA PRO A 306 -18.13 -8.48 13.81
C PRO A 306 -18.66 -9.74 13.10
N THR A 307 -17.91 -10.21 12.10
CA THR A 307 -18.24 -11.35 11.24
C THR A 307 -17.02 -12.23 11.02
N ILE A 308 -17.21 -13.55 10.98
CA ILE A 308 -16.13 -14.50 10.67
C ILE A 308 -15.93 -14.52 9.15
N VAL A 309 -14.73 -14.16 8.68
CA VAL A 309 -14.35 -14.33 7.26
C VAL A 309 -13.60 -15.63 7.01
N LYS A 310 -12.96 -16.18 8.05
CA LYS A 310 -12.37 -17.52 8.03
C LYS A 310 -12.48 -18.11 9.43
N GLY A 311 -13.28 -19.17 9.55
CA GLY A 311 -13.53 -19.85 10.82
C GLY A 311 -12.39 -20.75 11.26
N THR A 312 -12.43 -21.14 12.53
CA THR A 312 -11.52 -22.12 13.15
C THR A 312 -11.84 -23.55 12.74
N GLY A 313 -13.08 -23.82 12.32
CA GLY A 313 -13.62 -25.16 12.12
C GLY A 313 -14.42 -25.68 13.32
N SER A 314 -14.58 -24.88 14.37
CA SER A 314 -15.44 -25.13 15.54
C SER A 314 -16.36 -23.94 15.78
N ASP A 315 -17.67 -24.20 15.82
CA ASP A 315 -18.68 -23.16 16.03
C ASP A 315 -18.49 -22.48 17.40
N ALA A 316 -18.13 -23.24 18.44
CA ALA A 316 -17.90 -22.71 19.78
C ALA A 316 -16.72 -21.72 19.83
N LEU A 317 -15.62 -22.01 19.12
CA LEU A 317 -14.47 -21.11 19.04
C LEU A 317 -14.78 -19.85 18.21
N ASP A 318 -15.57 -20.00 17.15
CA ASP A 318 -15.95 -18.90 16.27
C ASP A 318 -16.93 -17.93 16.97
N GLU A 319 -17.89 -18.44 17.75
CA GLU A 319 -18.78 -17.64 18.58
C GLU A 319 -18.01 -16.82 19.63
N GLU A 320 -17.03 -17.44 20.28
CA GLU A 320 -16.18 -16.75 21.24
C GLU A 320 -15.34 -15.65 20.56
N ALA A 321 -14.81 -15.91 19.37
CA ALA A 321 -14.06 -14.92 18.61
C ALA A 321 -14.93 -13.68 18.29
N ILE A 322 -16.19 -13.88 17.89
CA ILE A 322 -17.15 -12.79 17.66
C ILE A 322 -17.43 -12.03 18.96
N ARG A 323 -17.67 -12.73 20.07
CA ARG A 323 -17.96 -12.13 21.38
C ARG A 323 -16.83 -11.21 21.84
N VAL A 324 -15.59 -11.69 21.78
CA VAL A 324 -14.42 -10.93 22.23
C VAL A 324 -14.25 -9.66 21.40
N VAL A 325 -14.36 -9.77 20.07
CA VAL A 325 -14.26 -8.61 19.17
C VAL A 325 -15.37 -7.59 19.43
N SER A 326 -16.57 -8.05 19.76
CA SER A 326 -17.70 -7.18 20.15
C SER A 326 -17.47 -6.41 21.45
N THR A 327 -16.54 -6.87 22.30
CA THR A 327 -16.20 -6.23 23.59
C THR A 327 -14.95 -5.37 23.52
N ILE A 328 -14.37 -5.16 22.34
CA ILE A 328 -13.17 -4.33 22.22
C ILE A 328 -13.53 -2.86 22.53
N PRO A 329 -12.68 -2.15 23.30
CA PRO A 329 -12.81 -0.72 23.53
C PRO A 329 -12.85 0.12 22.25
N ASP A 330 -13.35 1.35 22.37
CA ASP A 330 -13.39 2.31 21.29
C ASP A 330 -11.96 2.59 20.75
N PHE A 331 -11.82 2.51 19.42
CA PHE A 331 -10.61 2.83 18.66
C PHE A 331 -10.48 4.34 18.45
N THR A 332 -9.27 4.77 18.10
CA THR A 332 -9.11 6.04 17.38
C THR A 332 -9.66 5.84 15.96
N PRO A 333 -10.66 6.61 15.51
CA PRO A 333 -11.28 6.42 14.20
C PRO A 333 -10.30 6.70 13.06
N GLY A 334 -10.48 5.98 11.94
CA GLY A 334 -9.69 6.22 10.74
C GLY A 334 -10.06 7.55 10.08
N ARG A 335 -9.10 8.18 9.39
CA ARG A 335 -9.30 9.47 8.72
C ARG A 335 -8.94 9.41 7.24
N GLN A 336 -9.80 10.01 6.43
CA GLN A 336 -9.63 10.16 4.98
C GLN A 336 -9.97 11.61 4.62
N ARG A 337 -9.07 12.31 3.92
CA ARG A 337 -9.26 13.74 3.57
C ARG A 337 -9.58 14.62 4.78
N GLY A 338 -8.98 14.28 5.94
CA GLY A 338 -9.16 15.00 7.20
C GLY A 338 -10.46 14.73 7.97
N GLN A 339 -11.40 13.95 7.42
CA GLN A 339 -12.66 13.57 8.07
C GLN A 339 -12.61 12.14 8.63
N ASN A 340 -13.33 11.87 9.71
CA ASN A 340 -13.45 10.52 10.28
C ASN A 340 -14.35 9.67 9.38
N VAL A 341 -13.89 8.47 9.03
CA VAL A 341 -14.61 7.54 8.14
C VAL A 341 -14.71 6.16 8.76
N ALA A 342 -15.71 5.39 8.33
CA ALA A 342 -15.87 4.00 8.75
C ALA A 342 -14.89 3.10 7.99
N VAL A 343 -14.12 2.28 8.73
CA VAL A 343 -13.06 1.44 8.16
C VAL A 343 -13.25 -0.02 8.57
N SER A 344 -13.22 -0.92 7.59
CA SER A 344 -13.28 -2.35 7.83
C SER A 344 -11.89 -2.91 8.13
N LEU A 345 -11.76 -3.60 9.27
CA LEU A 345 -10.54 -4.25 9.74
C LEU A 345 -10.75 -5.75 9.88
N THR A 346 -9.66 -6.52 9.90
CA THR A 346 -9.69 -7.96 10.16
C THR A 346 -8.60 -8.33 11.14
N VAL A 347 -8.96 -9.04 12.20
CA VAL A 347 -8.03 -9.48 13.25
C VAL A 347 -8.01 -11.00 13.33
N PRO A 348 -6.81 -11.62 13.30
CA PRO A 348 -6.66 -13.05 13.55
C PRO A 348 -6.67 -13.36 15.06
N ILE A 349 -7.48 -14.32 15.48
CA ILE A 349 -7.53 -14.87 16.84
C ILE A 349 -7.18 -16.35 16.76
N ARG A 350 -6.05 -16.72 17.36
CA ARG A 350 -5.55 -18.10 17.36
C ARG A 350 -5.87 -18.78 18.69
N PHE A 351 -6.57 -19.90 18.61
CA PHE A 351 -6.89 -20.78 19.73
C PHE A 351 -5.93 -21.97 19.74
N GLN A 352 -5.13 -22.08 20.79
CA GLN A 352 -4.26 -23.23 21.04
C GLN A 352 -4.35 -23.69 22.49
N LEU A 353 -4.42 -25.00 22.68
CA LEU A 353 -4.28 -25.63 23.99
C LEU A 353 -2.80 -25.93 24.21
N GLU A 354 -2.25 -25.45 25.32
CA GLU A 354 -0.94 -25.90 25.80
C GLU A 354 -1.11 -27.16 26.62
N THR A 355 -0.39 -28.20 26.21
CA THR A 355 -0.18 -29.40 27.01
C THR A 355 0.95 -29.11 28.00
N ILE A 356 0.62 -28.74 29.25
CA ILE A 356 1.62 -28.65 30.31
C ILE A 356 1.80 -30.07 30.87
N GLU A 357 2.86 -30.75 30.46
CA GLU A 357 3.29 -31.98 31.12
C GLU A 357 3.83 -31.64 32.52
N THR A 358 3.05 -31.92 33.57
CA THR A 358 3.59 -31.82 34.93
C THR A 358 4.49 -33.03 35.24
N PRO A 359 5.56 -32.87 36.04
CA PRO A 359 6.49 -33.96 36.37
C PRO A 359 5.84 -35.19 37.05
N ASN A 360 4.59 -35.06 37.52
CA ASN A 360 3.83 -36.12 38.18
C ASN A 360 2.81 -36.82 37.26
N GLY A 361 2.86 -36.60 35.94
CA GLY A 361 1.99 -37.27 34.98
C GLY A 361 0.55 -36.77 34.94
N ASN A 362 0.22 -35.67 35.63
CA ASN A 362 -1.08 -35.02 35.48
C ASN A 362 -1.02 -33.94 34.40
N GLN A 363 -1.95 -34.01 33.46
CA GLN A 363 -2.12 -33.06 32.37
C GLN A 363 -2.84 -31.81 32.90
N ALA A 364 -2.24 -30.63 32.73
CA ALA A 364 -2.93 -29.35 32.95
C ALA A 364 -2.97 -28.56 31.63
N SER A 365 -4.16 -28.09 31.25
CA SER A 365 -4.36 -27.37 29.99
C SER A 365 -4.21 -25.85 30.19
N GLY A 366 -3.21 -25.26 29.55
CA GLY A 366 -3.02 -23.80 29.45
C GLY A 366 -3.64 -23.23 28.15
N ILE A 367 -3.98 -21.94 28.13
CA ILE A 367 -4.48 -21.24 26.93
C ILE A 367 -3.40 -20.26 26.49
N MET A 368 -2.86 -20.42 25.27
CA MET A 368 -1.96 -19.44 24.65
C MET A 368 -2.64 -18.83 23.43
N ILE A 369 -2.78 -17.50 23.44
CA ILE A 369 -3.33 -16.74 22.32
C ILE A 369 -2.19 -15.93 21.72
N ILE A 370 -1.76 -16.36 20.54
CA ILE A 370 -0.67 -15.72 19.80
C ILE A 370 -1.30 -14.78 18.78
N GLY A 371 -1.21 -13.47 19.03
CA GLY A 371 -1.45 -12.45 18.01
C GLY A 371 -0.17 -12.23 17.19
N GLU A 372 -0.15 -12.68 15.93
CA GLU A 372 0.95 -12.41 14.98
C GLU A 372 0.97 -10.97 14.48
#